data_AF-A0A6G3XVA1-F1
#
_entry.id   AF-A0A6G3XVA1-F1
#
_cell.length_a   1.000
_cell.length_b   1.000
_cell.length_c   1.000
_cell.angle_alpha   90.00
_cell.angle_beta   90.00
_cell.angle_gamma   90.00
#
_symmetry.space_group_name_H-M   'P 1'
#
loop_
_entity.id
_entity.type
_entity.pdbx_description
1 polymer ?
#
loop_
_entity_poly.entity_id
_entity_poly.type
_entity_poly.pdbx_seq_one_letter_code
_entity_poly.pdbx_strand_id
1 'polypeptide(L)' 'RFADEGFKCRLAVSLHAPDDELRDTLVPVNTRWNVREVLDAAWEYAEKSGRRISIEYALIRDINDQA' A
#
# COMPACT_ATOMS: atom_id res chain seq x y z
N ARG A 1 11.89 -8.69 -5.86
CA ARG A 1 12.92 -7.84 -6.52
C ARG A 1 13.44 -6.75 -5.60
N PHE A 2 12.64 -5.74 -5.18
CA PHE A 2 13.13 -4.70 -4.26
C PHE A 2 13.53 -5.22 -2.87
N ALA A 3 12.73 -6.11 -2.28
CA ALA A 3 13.02 -6.72 -0.99
C ALA A 3 14.34 -7.52 -0.97
N ASP A 4 14.83 -7.94 -2.14
CA ASP A 4 16.04 -8.76 -2.29
C ASP A 4 17.29 -7.91 -2.50
N GLU A 5 17.15 -6.60 -2.72
CA GLU A 5 18.26 -5.68 -3.01
C GLU A 5 19.05 -5.26 -1.75
N GLY A 6 18.59 -5.64 -0.56
CA GLY A 6 19.31 -5.40 0.71
C GLY A 6 19.33 -3.93 1.16
N PHE A 7 18.56 -3.06 0.51
CA PHE A 7 18.45 -1.66 0.89
C PHE A 7 17.83 -1.50 2.27
N LYS A 8 18.51 -0.75 3.15
CA LYS A 8 18.02 -0.45 4.48
C LYS A 8 17.20 0.83 4.49
N CYS A 9 16.05 0.86 3.81
CA CYS A 9 15.06 1.94 3.90
C CYS A 9 13.83 1.58 4.76
N ARG A 10 13.06 2.60 5.16
CA ARG A 10 11.68 2.40 5.64
C ARG A 10 10.76 2.42 4.43
N LEU A 11 9.94 1.38 4.27
CA LEU A 11 8.95 1.31 3.20
C LEU A 11 7.64 1.95 3.67
N ALA A 12 7.12 2.87 2.86
CA ALA A 12 5.81 3.45 3.01
C ALA A 12 4.94 3.06 1.81
N VAL A 13 3.69 2.67 2.06
CA VAL A 13 2.71 2.27 1.04
C VAL A 13 1.54 3.23 1.07
N SER A 14 1.38 4.00 -0.01
CA SER A 14 0.26 4.92 -0.24
C SER A 14 -0.98 4.13 -0.69
N LEU A 15 -1.88 3.84 0.26
CA LEU A 15 -3.04 2.99 0.02
C LEU A 15 -4.29 3.81 -0.36
N HIS A 16 -4.70 4.74 0.51
CA HIS A 16 -5.78 5.72 0.31
C HIS A 16 -7.20 5.20 0.01
N ALA A 17 -7.44 3.88 -0.02
CA ALA A 17 -8.78 3.29 -0.09
C ALA A 17 -8.74 1.83 0.41
N PRO A 18 -9.81 1.33 1.04
CA PRO A 18 -9.86 -0.03 1.57
C PRO A 18 -10.27 -1.08 0.54
N ASP A 19 -11.02 -0.69 -0.49
CA ASP A 19 -11.49 -1.54 -1.59
C ASP A 19 -10.97 -1.04 -2.96
N ASP A 20 -10.96 -1.96 -3.93
CA ASP A 20 -10.39 -1.70 -5.26
C ASP A 20 -11.23 -0.72 -6.10
N GLU A 21 -12.55 -0.68 -5.94
CA GLU A 21 -13.42 0.21 -6.71
C GLU A 21 -13.16 1.68 -6.36
N LEU A 22 -13.06 1.97 -5.06
CA LEU A 22 -12.69 3.30 -4.58
C LEU A 22 -11.22 3.62 -4.90
N ARG A 23 -10.33 2.63 -4.82
CA ARG A 23 -8.92 2.83 -5.12
C ARG A 23 -8.65 3.07 -6.60
N ASP A 24 -9.40 2.45 -7.52
CA ASP A 24 -9.30 2.71 -8.95
C ASP A 24 -9.60 4.18 -9.29
N THR A 25 -10.52 4.78 -8.53
CA THR A 25 -10.91 6.18 -8.69
C THR A 25 -9.87 7.13 -8.08
N LEU A 26 -9.33 6.81 -6.91
CA LEU A 26 -8.42 7.69 -6.16
C LEU A 26 -6.94 7.53 -6.53
N VAL A 27 -6.53 6.32 -6.88
CA VAL A 27 -5.15 5.93 -7.18
C VAL A 27 -5.16 5.09 -8.47
N PRO A 28 -5.09 5.71 -9.67
CA PRO A 28 -5.27 5.03 -10.95
C PRO A 28 -4.33 3.83 -11.19
N VAL A 29 -3.21 3.76 -10.46
CA VAL A 29 -2.28 2.64 -10.48
C VAL A 29 -2.91 1.32 -9.99
N ASN A 30 -4.03 1.37 -9.25
CA ASN A 30 -4.75 0.20 -8.76
C ASN A 30 -5.23 -0.72 -9.88
N THR A 31 -5.55 -0.15 -11.04
CA THR A 31 -5.92 -0.89 -12.26
C THR A 31 -4.87 -1.89 -12.74
N ARG A 32 -3.61 -1.73 -12.30
CA ARG A 32 -2.50 -2.63 -12.63
C ARG A 32 -2.08 -3.54 -11.47
N TRP A 33 -2.24 -3.07 -10.24
CA TRP A 33 -1.93 -3.83 -9.02
C TRP A 33 -2.98 -3.50 -7.96
N ASN A 34 -3.83 -4.48 -7.67
CA ASN A 34 -4.92 -4.32 -6.72
C ASN A 34 -4.41 -4.16 -5.28
N VAL A 35 -5.28 -3.72 -4.37
CA VAL A 35 -4.96 -3.51 -2.95
C VAL A 35 -4.27 -4.72 -2.33
N ARG A 36 -4.81 -5.91 -2.59
CA ARG A 36 -4.31 -7.15 -1.99
C ARG A 36 -2.89 -7.47 -2.44
N GLU A 37 -2.61 -7.37 -3.73
CA GLU A 37 -1.27 -7.60 -4.29
C GLU A 37 -0.24 -6.63 -3.71
N VAL A 38 -0.63 -5.37 -3.52
CA VAL A 38 0.24 -4.35 -2.92
C VAL A 38 0.54 -4.68 -1.45
N LEU A 39 -0.48 -5.10 -0.69
CA LEU A 39 -0.31 -5.47 0.72
C LEU A 39 0.51 -6.75 0.88
N ASP A 40 0.30 -7.75 0.03
CA ASP A 40 1.06 -9.00 0.04
C ASP A 40 2.56 -8.72 -0.24
N ALA A 41 2.88 -7.88 -1.22
CA ALA A 41 4.25 -7.46 -1.50
C ALA A 41 4.88 -6.66 -0.35
N ALA A 42 4.09 -5.81 0.32
CA ALA A 42 4.55 -5.06 1.47
C ALA A 42 4.84 -5.97 2.68
N TRP A 43 4.03 -7.02 2.86
CA TRP A 43 4.29 -8.05 3.88
C TRP A 43 5.54 -8.86 3.58
N GLU A 44 5.76 -9.28 2.33
CA GLU A 44 6.99 -9.96 1.93
C GLU A 44 8.24 -9.11 2.25
N TYR A 45 8.17 -7.79 2.01
CA TYR A 45 9.24 -6.87 2.39
C TYR A 45 9.45 -6.82 3.91
N ALA A 46 8.37 -6.75 4.69
CA ALA A 46 8.45 -6.71 6.15
C ALA A 46 9.09 -7.98 6.72
N GLU A 47 8.69 -9.15 6.22
CA GLU A 47 9.22 -10.46 6.62
C GLU A 47 10.71 -10.59 6.29
N LYS A 48 11.12 -10.21 5.07
CA LYS A 48 12.51 -10.30 4.63
C LYS A 48 13.42 -9.29 5.33
N SER A 49 12.94 -8.06 5.52
CA SER A 49 13.74 -6.99 6.10
C SER A 49 13.74 -6.97 7.63
N GLY A 50 12.75 -7.61 8.27
CA GLY A 50 12.51 -7.51 9.71
C GLY A 50 12.08 -6.12 10.16
N ARG A 51 11.66 -5.24 9.24
CA ARG A 51 11.33 -3.84 9.52
C ARG A 51 9.82 -3.61 9.41
N ARG A 52 9.32 -2.74 10.27
CA ARG A 52 7.95 -2.22 10.17
C ARG A 52 7.79 -1.42 8.86
N ILE A 53 6.66 -1.65 8.20
CA ILE A 53 6.16 -0.85 7.08
C ILE A 53 5.20 0.23 7.58
N SER A 54 5.13 1.34 6.85
CA SER A 54 4.15 2.40 7.08
C SER A 54 3.06 2.32 6.01
N ILE A 55 1.79 2.38 6.42
CA ILE A 55 0.67 2.55 5.50
C ILE A 55 0.23 4.00 5.56
N GLU A 56 0.17 4.65 4.41
CA GLU A 56 -0.33 6.00 4.27
C GLU A 56 -1.78 5.97 3.77
N TYR A 57 -2.63 6.67 4.50
CA TYR A 57 -4.05 6.78 4.20
C TYR A 57 -4.45 8.24 4.34
N ALA A 58 -4.85 8.85 3.23
CA ALA A 58 -5.30 10.23 3.20
C ALA A 58 -6.80 10.22 3.35
N LEU A 59 -7.30 10.86 4.40
CA LEU A 59 -8.74 10.99 4.63
C LEU A 59 -9.28 12.13 3.78
N ILE A 60 -10.21 11.80 2.91
CA ILE A 60 -10.93 12.68 2.02
C ILE A 60 -12.40 12.61 2.42
N ARG A 61 -12.94 13.75 2.82
CA ARG A 61 -14.30 13.88 3.35
C ARG A 61 -15.33 13.35 2.36
N ASP A 62 -16.27 12.54 2.85
CA ASP A 62 -17.37 11.93 2.10
C ASP A 62 -16.92 10.95 1.00
N ILE A 63 -15.63 10.59 0.99
CA ILE A 63 -15.05 9.70 -0.02
C ILE A 63 -14.49 8.45 0.61
N ASN A 64 -13.60 8.57 1.61
CA ASN A 64 -12.90 7.43 2.20
C ASN A 64 -12.70 7.56 3.73
N ASP A 65 -13.46 8.46 4.37
CA ASP A 65 -13.43 8.77 5.80
C ASP A 65 -14.58 8.15 6.59
N GLN A 66 -15.31 7.21 5.98
CA GLN A 66 -16.38 6.46 6.64
C GLN A 66 -15.76 5.44 7.60
N ALA A 67 -16.16 5.51 8.88
CA ALA A 67 -15.61 4.71 9.98
C ALA A 67 -16.25 3.31 10.10
#